data_AF-A0A7J2UB35-F1
#
_entry.id   AF-A0A7J2UB35-F1
#
_cell.length_a   1.000
_cell.length_b   1.000
_cell.length_c   1.000
_cell.angle_alpha   90.00
_cell.angle_beta   90.00
_cell.angle_gamma   90.00
#
_symmetry.space_group_name_H-M   'P 1'
#
loop_
_entity.id
_entity.type
_entity.pdbx_description
1 polymer ?
#
loop_
_entity_poly.entity_id
_entity_poly.type
_entity_poly.pdbx_seq_one_letter_code
_entity_poly.pdbx_strand_id
1 'polypeptide(L)' 'MSSKIPVNCMDVRVFVHATEDEGKVLAALWNVLPSNLQGNVPLKKTNLMGHHGNPITLFEVKVKDKNHI' A
#
# COMPACT_ATOMS: atom_id res chain seq x y z
N MET A 1 -3.41 19.26 -23.99
CA MET A 1 -4.55 18.70 -23.25
C MET A 1 -4.11 17.38 -22.65
N SER A 2 -3.99 17.29 -21.33
CA SER A 2 -3.58 16.04 -20.66
C SER A 2 -4.80 15.14 -20.55
N SER A 3 -4.96 14.17 -21.44
CA SER A 3 -5.96 13.11 -21.25
C SER A 3 -5.61 12.35 -19.98
N LYS A 4 -6.42 12.55 -18.93
CA LYS A 4 -6.33 11.72 -17.72
C LYS A 4 -6.57 10.27 -18.13
N ILE A 5 -5.61 9.39 -17.87
CA ILE A 5 -5.79 7.95 -18.07
C ILE A 5 -6.89 7.51 -17.11
N PRO A 6 -8.00 6.94 -17.59
CA PRO A 6 -9.10 6.54 -16.72
C PRO A 6 -8.69 5.30 -15.90
N VAL A 7 -8.21 5.52 -14.68
CA VAL A 7 -7.93 4.45 -13.72
C VAL A 7 -9.18 4.21 -12.88
N ASN A 8 -9.74 3.01 -12.94
CA ASN A 8 -10.94 2.64 -12.19
C ASN A 8 -10.65 2.26 -10.73
N CYS A 9 -9.47 1.67 -10.47
CA CYS A 9 -9.07 1.23 -9.15
C CYS A 9 -7.55 1.05 -9.11
N MET A 10 -6.97 1.29 -7.94
CA MET A 10 -5.59 0.93 -7.60
C MET A 10 -5.59 0.04 -6.35
N ASP A 11 -4.86 -1.07 -6.40
CA ASP A 11 -4.68 -2.00 -5.27
C ASP A 11 -3.17 -2.15 -5.08
N VAL A 12 -2.66 -1.65 -3.96
CA VAL A 12 -1.22 -1.62 -3.65
C VAL A 12 -0.97 -2.48 -2.44
N ARG A 13 0.03 -3.34 -2.55
CA ARG A 13 0.37 -4.35 -1.54
C ARG A 13 1.85 -4.33 -1.26
N VAL A 14 2.19 -4.33 0.03
CA VAL A 14 3.58 -4.32 0.50
C VAL A 14 3.76 -5.37 1.56
N PHE A 15 4.79 -6.19 1.42
CA PHE A 15 5.20 -7.16 2.41
C PHE A 15 6.30 -6.57 3.30
N VAL A 16 6.22 -6.85 4.59
CA VAL A 16 7.27 -6.57 5.57
C VAL A 16 7.74 -7.91 6.11
N HIS A 17 9.02 -8.20 5.87
CA HIS A 17 9.68 -9.38 6.38
C HIS A 17 10.19 -9.16 7.81
N ALA A 18 10.45 -10.25 8.52
CA ALA A 18 10.92 -10.23 9.92
C ALA A 18 12.20 -9.40 10.16
N THR A 19 13.04 -9.22 9.13
CA THR A 19 14.30 -8.46 9.20
C THR A 19 14.14 -6.99 8.79
N GLU A 20 12.96 -6.59 8.31
CA GLU A 20 12.70 -5.23 7.86
C GLU A 20 12.08 -4.40 8.98
N ASP A 21 12.27 -3.08 8.89
CA ASP A 21 11.60 -2.13 9.76
C ASP A 21 10.26 -1.72 9.14
N GLU A 22 9.16 -2.10 9.79
CA GLU A 22 7.79 -1.81 9.35
C GLU A 22 7.57 -0.30 9.09
N GLY A 23 8.10 0.57 9.94
CA GLY A 23 7.95 2.02 9.81
C GLY A 23 8.62 2.57 8.56
N LYS A 24 9.84 2.11 8.26
CA LYS A 24 10.56 2.49 7.03
C LYS A 24 9.86 1.98 5.78
N VAL A 25 9.31 0.77 5.82
CA VAL A 25 8.56 0.21 4.69
C VAL A 25 7.26 0.99 4.45
N LEU A 26 6.54 1.35 5.52
CA LEU A 26 5.35 2.22 5.40
C LEU A 26 5.69 3.61 4.88
N ALA A 27 6.80 4.21 5.32
CA ALA A 27 7.27 5.48 4.76
C ALA A 27 7.58 5.34 3.26
N ALA A 28 8.24 4.26 2.84
CA ALA A 28 8.51 3.99 1.43
C ALA A 28 7.22 3.83 0.61
N LEU A 29 6.21 3.14 1.13
CA LEU A 29 4.88 3.03 0.50
C LEU A 29 4.27 4.43 0.26
N TRP A 30 4.25 5.30 1.27
CA TRP A 30 3.69 6.64 1.15
C TRP A 30 4.51 7.57 0.26
N ASN A 31 5.81 7.31 0.07
CA ASN A 31 6.63 8.06 -0.88
C ASN A 31 6.35 7.68 -2.35
N VAL A 32 5.83 6.47 -2.61
CA VAL A 32 5.43 6.03 -3.96
C VAL A 32 4.02 6.50 -4.31
N LEU A 33 3.14 6.55 -3.30
CA LEU A 33 1.76 6.95 -3.47
C LEU A 33 1.60 8.48 -3.53
N PRO A 34 0.58 8.98 -4.24
CA PRO A 34 0.21 10.39 -4.15
C PRO A 34 -0.03 10.83 -2.69
N SER A 35 0.52 11.99 -2.33
CA SER A 35 0.49 12.51 -0.95
C SER A 35 -0.93 12.76 -0.42
N ASN A 36 -1.89 13.02 -1.31
CA ASN A 36 -3.31 13.17 -0.97
C ASN A 36 -3.99 11.86 -0.55
N LEU A 37 -3.31 10.71 -0.63
CA LEU A 37 -3.85 9.43 -0.15
C LEU A 37 -3.51 9.16 1.31
N GLN A 38 -2.38 9.68 1.81
CA GLN A 38 -1.95 9.41 3.18
C GLN A 38 -2.97 9.95 4.19
N GLY A 39 -3.53 9.06 5.01
CA GLY A 39 -4.61 9.38 5.96
C GLY A 39 -6.02 9.45 5.36
N ASN A 40 -6.16 9.48 4.04
CA ASN A 40 -7.45 9.53 3.35
C ASN A 40 -7.92 8.15 2.84
N VAL A 41 -7.03 7.15 2.82
CA VAL A 41 -7.38 5.77 2.45
C VAL A 41 -7.06 4.79 3.57
N PRO A 42 -7.89 3.76 3.78
CA PRO A 42 -7.62 2.76 4.80
C PRO A 42 -6.38 1.94 4.44
N LEU A 43 -5.49 1.78 5.41
CA LEU A 43 -4.36 0.87 5.35
C LEU A 43 -4.73 -0.40 6.11
N LYS A 44 -4.84 -1.52 5.40
CA LYS A 44 -5.13 -2.82 6.02
C LYS A 44 -3.82 -3.55 6.33
N LYS A 45 -3.67 -4.01 7.58
CA LYS A 45 -2.55 -4.84 8.03
C LYS A 45 -3.02 -6.27 8.24
N THR A 46 -2.32 -7.25 7.66
CA THR A 46 -2.61 -8.68 7.82
C THR A 46 -1.32 -9.42 8.17
N ASN A 47 -1.32 -10.22 9.23
CA ASN A 47 -0.19 -11.08 9.55
C ASN A 47 -0.33 -12.42 8.82
N LEU A 48 0.73 -12.81 8.15
CA LEU A 48 0.84 -14.01 7.32
C LEU A 48 2.07 -14.81 7.75
N MET A 49 2.13 -16.05 7.30
CA MET A 49 3.34 -16.87 7.37
C MET A 49 3.90 -17.01 5.96
N GLY A 50 5.20 -16.76 5.82
CA GLY A 50 5.95 -17.01 4.60
C GLY A 50 6.09 -18.49 4.30
N HIS A 51 6.68 -18.81 3.15
CA HIS A 51 6.84 -20.19 2.69
C HIS A 51 7.58 -21.10 3.69
N HIS A 52 8.56 -20.54 4.41
CA HIS A 52 9.32 -21.24 5.46
C HIS A 52 8.77 -21.03 6.88
N GLY A 53 7.53 -20.55 7.02
CA GLY A 53 6.92 -20.27 8.32
C GLY A 53 7.38 -18.98 9.00
N ASN A 54 8.27 -18.21 8.36
CA ASN A 54 8.70 -16.91 8.88
C ASN A 54 7.51 -15.93 8.91
N PRO A 55 7.36 -15.11 9.97
CA PRO A 55 6.31 -14.11 10.01
C PRO A 55 6.53 -13.09 8.90
N ILE A 56 5.44 -12.78 8.18
CA ILE A 56 5.39 -11.73 7.16
C ILE A 56 4.16 -10.89 7.45
N THR A 57 4.29 -9.57 7.43
CA THR A 57 3.16 -8.66 7.52
C THR A 57 2.83 -8.13 6.13
N LEU A 58 1.56 -8.21 5.73
CA LEU A 58 1.05 -7.64 4.49
C LEU A 58 0.28 -6.35 4.80
N PHE A 59 0.68 -5.27 4.13
CA PHE A 59 -0.06 -4.01 4.07
C PHE A 59 -0.78 -3.89 2.74
N GLU A 60 -2.06 -3.51 2.76
CA GLU A 60 -2.88 -3.31 1.57
C GLU A 60 -3.52 -1.91 1.59
N VAL A 61 -3.43 -1.21 0.47
CA VAL A 61 -4.11 0.06 0.21
C VAL A 61 -4.96 -0.10 -1.04
N LYS A 62 -6.26 0.20 -0.94
CA LYS A 62 -7.19 0.10 -2.07
C LYS A 62 -7.87 1.43 -2.33
N VAL A 63 -7.66 1.96 -3.53
CA VAL A 63 -8.23 3.23 -3.99
C VAL A 63 -9.23 2.92 -5.10
N LYS A 64 -10.51 3.21 -4.87
CA LYS A 64 -11.61 2.93 -5.84
C LYS A 64 -12.31 4.19 -6.35
N ASP A 65 -11.90 5.36 -5.89
CA ASP A 65 -12.68 6.59 -6.05
C ASP A 65 -12.07 7.53 -7.09
N LYS A 66 -12.89 8.07 -8.00
CA LYS A 66 -12.46 9.09 -8.98
C LYS A 66 -12.00 10.40 -8.31
N ASN A 67 -12.34 10.60 -7.04
CA ASN A 67 -11.92 11.79 -6.27
C ASN A 67 -10.51 11.67 -5.68
N HIS A 68 -9.92 10.48 -5.64
CA HIS A 68 -8.61 10.22 -5.03
C HIS A 68 -7.54 9.71 -6.02
N ILE A 69 -7.91 9.43 -7.27
CA ILE A 69 -7.01 8.96 -8.36
C ILE A 69 -6.91 10.03 -9.45
#